data_AF-A0A7Y8JM34-F1
#
_entry.id   AF-A0A7Y8JM34-F1
#
_cell.length_a   1.000
_cell.length_b   1.000
_cell.length_c   1.000
_cell.angle_alpha   90.00
_cell.angle_beta   90.00
_cell.angle_gamma   90.00
#
_symmetry.space_group_name_H-M   'P 1'
#
loop_
_entity.id
_entity.type
_entity.pdbx_description
1 polymer ?
#
loop_
_entity_poly.entity_id
_entity_poly.type
_entity_poly.pdbx_seq_one_letter_code
_entity_poly.pdbx_strand_id
1 'polypeptide(L)'
;WPGNVRELANVAERQVLGLGEPEPEGVEAGQSLAAQQEAFEAHCLKAALTRHKGDIKAVLAELQLPRRTLNEKMQRHGLVREMFL
;
A
#
# COMPACT_ATOMS: atom_id res chain seq x y z
N TRP A 1 -15.88 -5.94 11.37
CA TRP A 1 -15.46 -7.35 11.46
C TRP A 1 -14.43 -7.49 12.58
N PRO A 2 -14.63 -8.38 13.56
CA PRO A 2 -13.61 -8.75 14.54
C PRO A 2 -12.70 -9.83 13.95
N GLY A 3 -11.38 -9.77 14.16
CA GLY A 3 -10.47 -10.82 13.67
C GLY A 3 -9.02 -10.38 13.49
N ASN A 4 -8.40 -9.89 14.56
CA ASN A 4 -6.96 -9.69 14.66
C ASN A 4 -6.30 -10.97 15.20
N VAL A 5 -6.27 -12.03 14.39
CA VAL A 5 -5.55 -13.28 14.69
C VAL A 5 -5.48 -13.95 13.32
N ARG A 6 -4.34 -14.18 12.69
CA ARG A 6 -3.22 -14.93 13.22
C ARG A 6 -2.02 -14.54 12.38
N GLU A 7 -0.99 -14.13 13.07
CA GLU A 7 0.38 -14.55 12.80
C GLU A 7 0.97 -14.16 11.43
N LEU A 8 1.87 -13.18 11.38
CA LEU A 8 3.28 -13.36 11.79
C LEU A 8 4.08 -14.35 10.92
N ALA A 9 3.45 -15.17 10.08
CA ALA A 9 4.18 -16.22 9.39
C ALA A 9 4.81 -15.68 8.12
N ASN A 10 6.06 -15.26 8.27
CA ASN A 10 6.99 -14.86 7.23
C ASN A 10 6.82 -13.38 6.87
N VAL A 11 7.56 -12.49 7.52
CA VAL A 11 8.97 -12.43 7.19
C VAL A 11 9.07 -12.52 5.66
N ALA A 12 8.89 -11.40 4.97
CA ALA A 12 9.63 -11.24 3.74
C ALA A 12 11.10 -11.08 4.15
N GLU A 13 11.68 -12.21 4.56
CA GLU A 13 13.09 -12.58 4.66
C GLU A 13 13.78 -12.47 3.28
N ARG A 14 13.15 -11.75 2.33
CA ARG A 14 13.63 -11.39 1.01
C ARG A 14 13.93 -9.90 0.87
N GLN A 15 14.18 -9.23 1.98
CA GLN A 15 15.09 -8.06 2.01
C GLN A 15 16.56 -8.46 1.67
N VAL A 16 16.78 -9.59 0.96
CA VAL A 16 18.09 -10.25 0.74
C VAL A 16 18.54 -10.23 -0.73
N LEU A 17 17.77 -9.64 -1.67
CA LEU A 17 18.17 -9.60 -3.08
C LEU A 17 18.55 -8.21 -3.63
N GLY A 18 18.98 -7.30 -2.74
CA GLY A 18 19.99 -6.27 -3.02
C GLY A 18 19.95 -5.55 -4.37
N LEU A 19 18.78 -5.08 -4.83
CA LEU A 19 18.67 -4.28 -6.05
C LEU A 19 17.61 -3.19 -5.89
N GLY A 20 18.06 -2.03 -5.40
CA GLY A 20 17.40 -0.74 -5.58
C GLY A 20 16.55 -0.28 -4.39
N GLU A 21 17.16 0.43 -3.45
CA GLU A 21 16.47 1.31 -2.51
C GLU A 21 15.68 2.39 -3.26
N PRO A 22 14.38 2.57 -2.97
CA PRO A 22 13.86 3.86 -2.59
C PRO A 22 13.93 3.91 -1.06
N GLU A 23 14.72 4.85 -0.56
CA GLU A 23 14.84 5.21 0.84
C GLU A 23 13.44 5.19 1.51
N PRO A 24 13.18 4.35 2.53
CA PRO A 24 11.98 4.51 3.32
C PRO A 24 12.15 5.79 4.13
N GLU A 25 11.55 6.88 3.66
CA GLU A 25 11.42 8.13 4.42
C GLU A 25 10.94 7.79 5.84
N GLY A 26 11.87 7.88 6.79
CA GLY A 26 11.68 7.91 8.23
C GLY A 26 10.54 7.09 8.80
N VAL A 27 10.80 5.82 9.11
CA VAL A 27 10.04 5.16 10.20
C VAL A 27 10.53 5.79 11.50
N GLU A 28 9.97 6.94 11.86
CA GLU A 28 10.24 7.58 13.15
C GLU A 28 9.85 6.61 14.26
N ALA A 29 10.82 6.30 15.12
CA ALA A 29 10.66 5.42 16.27
C ALA A 29 9.62 6.04 17.23
N GLY A 30 8.36 5.67 17.05
CA GLY A 30 7.21 6.25 17.76
C GLY A 30 5.89 6.20 17.00
N GLN A 31 5.89 5.88 15.70
CA GLN A 31 4.65 5.72 14.96
C GLN A 31 3.89 4.47 15.43
N SER A 32 2.65 4.69 15.91
CA SER A 32 1.74 3.61 16.29
C SER A 32 1.57 2.58 15.15
N LEU A 33 1.24 1.33 15.48
CA LEU A 33 0.97 0.29 14.48
C LEU A 33 -0.05 0.75 13.42
N ALA A 34 -1.04 1.53 13.84
CA ALA A 34 -2.05 2.11 12.94
C ALA A 34 -1.42 3.05 11.89
N ALA A 35 -0.49 3.91 12.30
CA ALA A 35 0.21 4.83 11.39
C ALA A 35 1.12 4.08 10.41
N GLN A 36 1.83 3.05 10.87
CA GLN A 36 2.66 2.21 9.99
C GLN A 36 1.82 1.46 8.97
N GLN A 37 0.67 0.92 9.39
CA GLN A 37 -0.27 0.27 8.48
C GLN A 37 -0.82 1.26 7.46
N GLU A 38 -1.15 2.48 7.87
CA GLU A 38 -1.66 3.52 6.98
C GLU A 38 -0.60 3.95 5.95
N ALA A 39 0.66 4.12 6.36
CA ALA A 39 1.77 4.42 5.46
C ALA A 39 2.02 3.30 4.44
N PHE A 40 1.97 2.04 4.90
CA PHE A 40 2.11 0.88 4.03
C PHE A 40 0.97 0.77 3.02
N GLU A 41 -0.29 0.95 3.46
CA GLU A 41 -1.45 0.96 2.57
C GLU A 41 -1.32 2.04 1.48
N ALA A 42 -0.91 3.26 1.86
CA ALA A 42 -0.66 4.35 0.93
C ALA A 42 0.43 3.99 -0.10
N HIS A 43 1.51 3.36 0.35
CA HIS A 43 2.60 2.92 -0.52
C HIS A 43 2.13 1.87 -1.53
N CYS A 44 1.40 0.84 -1.10
CA CYS A 44 0.85 -0.19 -1.99
C CYS A 44 -0.09 0.40 -3.03
N LEU A 45 -0.97 1.33 -2.64
CA LEU A 45 -1.88 2.01 -3.57
C LEU A 45 -1.13 2.81 -4.62
N LYS A 46 -0.13 3.61 -4.22
CA LYS A 46 0.72 4.38 -5.14
C LYS A 46 1.46 3.48 -6.12
N ALA A 47 2.06 2.39 -5.63
CA ALA A 47 2.81 1.45 -6.47
C ALA A 47 1.91 0.78 -7.53
N ALA A 48 0.73 0.32 -7.14
CA ALA A 48 -0.23 -0.28 -8.07
C ALA A 48 -0.75 0.75 -9.09
N LEU A 49 -1.12 1.95 -8.64
CA LEU A 49 -1.57 3.03 -9.53
C LEU A 49 -0.50 3.42 -10.54
N THR A 50 0.76 3.49 -10.13
CA THR A 50 1.90 3.81 -11.00
C THR A 50 2.12 2.71 -12.04
N ARG A 51 2.08 1.43 -11.63
CA ARG A 51 2.30 0.30 -12.54
C ARG A 51 1.24 0.22 -13.65
N HIS A 52 0.00 0.52 -13.30
CA HIS A 52 -1.15 0.47 -14.22
C HIS A 52 -1.49 1.82 -14.86
N LYS A 53 -0.61 2.83 -14.71
CA LYS A 53 -0.79 4.18 -15.26
C LYS A 53 -2.18 4.78 -14.96
N GLY A 54 -2.62 4.67 -13.71
CA GLY A 54 -3.93 5.16 -13.28
C GLY A 54 -5.14 4.33 -13.76
N ASP A 55 -4.97 3.17 -14.39
CA ASP A 55 -6.09 2.27 -14.73
C ASP A 55 -6.67 1.60 -13.48
N ILE A 56 -7.79 2.16 -13.03
CA ILE A 56 -8.53 1.69 -11.86
C ILE A 56 -8.98 0.24 -12.00
N LYS A 57 -9.36 -0.24 -13.18
CA LYS A 57 -9.82 -1.63 -13.33
C LYS A 57 -8.67 -2.62 -13.11
N ALA A 58 -7.50 -2.30 -13.66
CA ALA A 58 -6.30 -3.12 -13.48
C ALA A 58 -5.83 -3.10 -12.02
N VAL A 59 -5.85 -1.94 -11.36
CA VAL A 59 -5.53 -1.80 -9.93
C VAL A 59 -6.49 -2.59 -9.04
N LEU A 60 -7.79 -2.59 -9.35
CA LEU A 60 -8.79 -3.37 -8.62
C LEU A 60 -8.55 -4.87 -8.76
N ALA A 61 -8.17 -5.33 -9.96
CA ALA A 61 -7.85 -6.73 -10.21
C ALA A 61 -6.56 -7.16 -9.49
N GLU A 62 -5.53 -6.31 -9.47
CA GLU A 62 -4.26 -6.61 -8.79
C GLU A 62 -4.44 -6.65 -7.26
N LEU A 63 -5.01 -5.61 -6.68
CA LEU A 63 -5.16 -5.50 -5.22
C LEU A 63 -6.34 -6.32 -4.68
N GLN A 64 -7.17 -6.90 -5.57
CA GLN A 64 -8.38 -7.66 -5.24
C GLN A 64 -9.30 -6.88 -4.28
N LEU A 65 -9.43 -5.58 -4.51
CA LEU A 65 -10.25 -4.68 -3.70
C LEU A 65 -11.60 -4.39 -4.38
N PRO A 66 -12.69 -4.22 -3.61
CA PRO A 66 -13.90 -3.62 -4.13
C PRO A 66 -13.66 -2.17 -4.59
N ARG A 67 -14.31 -1.76 -5.68
CA ARG A 67 -14.21 -0.38 -6.22
C ARG A 67 -14.50 0.69 -5.18
N ARG A 68 -15.49 0.45 -4.31
CA ARG A 68 -15.83 1.37 -3.23
C ARG A 68 -14.68 1.54 -2.24
N THR A 69 -14.08 0.44 -1.79
CA THR A 69 -12.96 0.44 -0.85
C THR A 69 -11.72 1.13 -1.43
N LEU A 70 -11.42 0.88 -2.72
CA LEU A 70 -10.32 1.57 -3.39
C LEU A 70 -10.55 3.08 -3.40
N ASN A 71 -11.76 3.54 -3.76
CA ASN A 71 -12.08 4.97 -3.77
C ASN A 71 -11.97 5.59 -2.38
N GLU A 72 -12.50 4.92 -1.34
CA GLU A 72 -12.41 5.39 0.04
C GLU A 72 -10.94 5.51 0.50
N LYS A 73 -10.09 4.53 0.17
CA LYS A 73 -8.65 4.58 0.50
C LYS A 73 -7.92 5.66 -0.31
N MET A 74 -8.19 5.78 -1.62
CA MET A 74 -7.62 6.84 -2.45
C MET A 74 -7.98 8.23 -1.89
N GLN A 75 -9.24 8.45 -1.50
CA GLN A 75 -9.68 9.70 -0.89
C GLN A 75 -8.99 9.95 0.46
N ARG A 76 -8.88 8.93 1.31
CA ARG A 76 -8.19 9.04 2.62
C ARG A 76 -6.73 9.45 2.46
N HIS A 77 -6.04 8.90 1.47
CA HIS A 77 -4.63 9.17 1.21
C HIS A 77 -4.38 10.32 0.21
N GLY A 78 -5.43 11.03 -0.22
CA GLY A 78 -5.30 12.15 -1.18
C GLY A 78 -4.77 11.73 -2.56
N LEU A 79 -4.96 10.47 -2.95
CA LEU A 79 -4.51 9.93 -4.23
C LEU A 79 -5.57 10.20 -5.30
N VAL A 80 -5.17 10.85 -6.39
CA VAL A 80 -5.99 10.98 -7.60
C VAL A 80 -5.31 10.26 -8.75
N ARG A 81 -6.09 9.51 -9.52
CA ARG A 81 -5.59 8.72 -10.66
C ARG A 81 -4.82 9.57 -11.68
N GLU A 82 -5.16 10.85 -11.82
CA GLU A 82 -4.53 11.79 -12.77
C GLU A 82 -3.06 12.07 -12.45
N MET A 83 -2.64 11.89 -11.19
CA MET A 83 -1.22 11.98 -10.80
C MET A 83 -0.38 10.82 -11.33
N PHE A 84 -1.02 9.75 -11.83
CA PHE A 84 -0.37 8.50 -12.22
C PHE A 84 -0.59 8.15 -13.70
N LEU A 85 -1.15 9.06 -14.51
CA LEU A 85 -1.36 8.89 -15.96
C LEU A 85 -0.05 9.09 -16.75
#